data_AF-C6KU90-F1
#
_entry.id   AF-C6KU90-F1
#
_cell.length_a   1.000
_cell.length_b   1.000
_cell.length_c   1.000
_cell.angle_alpha   90.00
_cell.angle_beta   90.00
_cell.angle_gamma   90.00
#
_symmetry.space_group_name_H-M   'P 1'
#
loop_
_entity.id
_entity.type
_entity.pdbx_description
1 polymer ?
#
loop_
_entity_poly.entity_id
_entity_poly.type
_entity_poly.pdbx_seq_one_letter_code
_entity_poly.pdbx_strand_id
1 'polypeptide(L)'
;MEAAVTAARIATSEGKGAVFAPLAMGGAGGLRVGGPPAERLARWLDGMETACLTAMRHLDDIEAWSVRAETEMISLSGKTPRALRAVLTEWPLVSAPMAEALTGASRAAVQRNLAWMEARGLIREVTGQGRYRMWRTTN
;
A
#
# COMPACT_ATOMS: atom_id res chain seq x y z
N MET A 1 -6.55 22.16 -4.31
CA MET A 1 -5.78 20.90 -4.13
C MET A 1 -4.42 21.19 -3.52
N GLU A 2 -3.65 22.14 -4.04
CA GLU A 2 -2.31 22.51 -3.54
C GLU A 2 -2.25 22.79 -2.03
N ALA A 3 -3.14 23.65 -1.50
CA ALA A 3 -3.14 23.98 -0.06
C ALA A 3 -3.29 22.75 0.86
N ALA A 4 -4.08 21.76 0.45
CA ALA A 4 -4.28 20.53 1.21
C ALA A 4 -3.04 19.61 1.16
N VAL A 5 -2.36 19.55 0.00
CA VAL A 5 -1.10 18.80 -0.16
C VAL A 5 0.03 19.44 0.66
N THR A 6 0.13 20.78 0.65
CA THR A 6 1.10 21.50 1.47
C THR A 6 0.85 21.27 2.95
N ALA A 7 -0.40 21.37 3.41
CA ALA A 7 -0.76 21.08 4.79
C ALA A 7 -0.42 19.63 5.18
N ALA A 8 -0.69 18.66 4.31
CA ALA A 8 -0.34 17.25 4.54
C ALA A 8 1.17 17.04 4.70
N ARG A 9 2.00 17.78 3.95
CA ARG A 9 3.46 17.70 4.03
C ARG A 9 4.02 18.39 5.27
N ILE A 10 3.46 19.54 5.65
CA ILE A 10 3.83 20.26 6.88
C ILE A 10 3.48 19.39 8.10
N ALA A 11 2.31 18.75 8.10
CA ALA A 11 1.85 17.93 9.23
C ALA A 11 2.79 16.76 9.55
N THR A 12 3.56 16.26 8.59
CA THR A 12 4.51 15.16 8.79
C THR A 12 5.96 15.61 8.84
N SER A 13 6.26 16.92 8.86
CA SER A 13 7.65 17.42 8.74
C SER A 13 8.56 16.99 9.88
N GLU A 14 8.02 16.78 11.08
CA GLU A 14 8.76 16.28 12.24
C GLU A 14 8.74 14.74 12.35
N GLY A 15 7.91 14.08 11.54
CA GLY A 15 7.77 12.63 11.52
C GLY A 15 8.89 11.93 10.76
N LYS A 16 9.15 10.67 11.11
CA LYS A 16 10.03 9.77 10.34
C LYS A 16 9.16 8.71 9.67
N GLY A 17 9.18 8.65 8.34
CA GLY A 17 8.55 7.58 7.55
C GLY A 17 7.48 8.03 6.56
N ALA A 18 6.62 8.99 6.92
CA ALA A 18 5.59 9.51 6.03
C ALA A 18 6.01 10.86 5.40
N VAL A 19 5.98 10.96 4.07
CA VAL A 19 6.25 12.22 3.35
C VAL A 19 5.03 13.15 3.34
N PHE A 20 3.84 12.56 3.43
CA PHE A 20 2.57 13.26 3.48
C PHE A 20 1.66 12.58 4.51
N ALA A 21 0.83 13.38 5.17
CA ALA A 21 -0.23 12.86 6.01
C ALA A 21 -1.26 12.05 5.19
N PRO A 22 -1.85 10.97 5.73
CA PRO A 22 -2.67 10.02 4.98
C PRO A 22 -4.08 10.53 4.66
N LEU A 23 -4.32 11.84 4.55
CA LEU A 23 -5.65 12.48 4.48
C LEU A 23 -6.63 11.82 3.48
N ALA A 24 -6.14 11.34 2.34
CA ALA A 24 -6.97 10.65 1.36
C ALA A 24 -7.63 9.37 1.90
N MET A 25 -7.02 8.73 2.90
CA MET A 25 -7.56 7.54 3.57
C MET A 25 -8.75 7.86 4.48
N GLY A 26 -8.92 9.12 4.92
CA GLY A 26 -10.07 9.59 5.69
C GLY A 26 -11.27 10.00 4.82
N GLY A 27 -11.17 9.86 3.49
CA GLY A 27 -12.18 10.26 2.53
C GLY A 27 -12.11 11.75 2.13
N ALA A 28 -13.11 12.21 1.39
CA ALA A 28 -13.08 13.54 0.75
C ALA A 28 -13.27 14.72 1.73
N GLY A 29 -13.72 14.48 2.97
CA GLY A 29 -14.12 15.51 3.94
C GLY A 29 -13.01 16.52 4.27
N GLY A 30 -11.83 16.02 4.63
CA GLY A 30 -10.66 16.84 4.96
C GLY A 30 -10.03 17.57 3.76
N LEU A 31 -10.44 17.24 2.53
CA LEU A 31 -9.96 17.85 1.29
C LEU A 31 -10.92 18.90 0.71
N ARG A 32 -12.09 19.12 1.34
CA ARG A 32 -13.11 20.04 0.83
C ARG A 32 -12.69 21.50 0.93
N VAL A 33 -12.58 22.14 -0.25
CA VAL A 33 -12.28 23.56 -0.41
C VAL A 33 -13.58 24.36 -0.30
N GLY A 34 -13.79 25.08 0.80
CA GLY A 34 -14.95 25.95 0.98
C GLY A 34 -15.22 26.29 2.44
N GLY A 35 -15.98 27.35 2.71
CA GLY A 35 -16.33 27.80 4.07
C GLY A 35 -15.24 28.63 4.77
N PRO A 36 -15.55 29.21 5.94
CA PRO A 36 -14.60 29.98 6.76
C PRO A 36 -13.34 29.19 7.14
N PRO A 37 -12.19 29.87 7.38
CA PRO A 37 -10.93 29.20 7.73
C PRO A 37 -11.03 28.23 8.92
N ALA A 38 -11.75 28.60 9.98
CA ALA A 38 -11.91 27.77 11.17
C ALA A 38 -12.64 26.44 10.85
N GLU A 39 -13.71 26.50 10.06
CA GLU A 39 -14.45 25.30 9.64
C GLU A 39 -13.64 24.40 8.71
N ARG A 40 -12.77 24.97 7.88
CA ARG A 40 -11.85 24.18 7.04
C ARG A 40 -10.82 23.45 7.89
N LEU A 41 -10.26 24.13 8.90
CA LEU A 41 -9.30 23.52 9.81
C LEU A 41 -9.95 22.39 10.63
N ALA A 42 -11.14 22.61 11.18
CA ALA A 42 -11.88 21.59 11.93
C ALA A 42 -12.10 20.33 11.08
N ARG A 43 -12.65 20.48 9.87
CA ARG A 43 -12.85 19.34 8.95
C ARG A 43 -11.56 18.64 8.54
N TRP A 44 -10.46 19.39 8.44
CA TRP A 44 -9.16 18.81 8.13
C TRP A 44 -8.63 17.97 9.29
N LEU A 45 -8.79 18.42 10.54
CA LEU A 45 -8.41 17.67 11.74
C LEU A 45 -9.25 16.39 11.89
N ASP A 46 -10.58 16.47 11.73
CA ASP A 46 -11.46 15.29 11.78
C ASP A 46 -11.11 14.28 10.68
N GLY A 47 -10.80 14.79 9.48
CA GLY A 47 -10.32 13.97 8.36
C GLY A 47 -8.98 13.31 8.66
N MET A 48 -8.08 14.00 9.37
CA MET A 48 -6.79 13.46 9.78
C MET A 48 -6.94 12.33 10.79
N GLU A 49 -7.79 12.49 11.80
CA GLU A 49 -8.06 11.46 12.80
C GLU A 49 -8.57 10.17 12.13
N THR A 50 -9.59 10.31 11.28
CA THR A 50 -10.16 9.19 10.52
C THR A 50 -9.12 8.54 9.61
N ALA A 51 -8.30 9.35 8.93
CA ALA A 51 -7.24 8.88 8.05
C ALA A 51 -6.16 8.10 8.81
N CYS A 52 -5.71 8.58 9.96
CA CYS A 52 -4.71 7.91 10.79
C CYS A 52 -5.21 6.56 11.29
N LEU A 53 -6.45 6.47 11.77
CA LEU A 53 -7.08 5.20 12.18
C LEU A 53 -7.16 4.21 11.00
N THR A 54 -7.55 4.69 9.82
CA THR A 54 -7.61 3.86 8.61
C THR A 54 -6.22 3.40 8.16
N ALA A 55 -5.21 4.26 8.28
CA ALA A 55 -3.82 3.93 7.96
C ALA A 55 -3.25 2.87 8.90
N MET A 56 -3.49 3.00 10.22
CA MET A 56 -3.05 1.99 11.20
C MET A 56 -3.69 0.63 10.91
N ARG A 57 -5.01 0.59 10.68
CA ARG A 57 -5.70 -0.64 10.32
C ARG A 57 -5.16 -1.26 9.02
N HIS A 58 -4.80 -0.42 8.04
CA HIS A 58 -4.19 -0.90 6.81
C HIS A 58 -2.82 -1.54 7.04
N LEU A 59 -2.01 -0.98 7.96
CA LEU A 59 -0.72 -1.55 8.34
C LEU A 59 -0.91 -2.88 9.08
N ASP A 60 -1.89 -2.98 9.98
CA ASP A 60 -2.23 -4.23 10.67
C ASP A 60 -2.65 -5.32 9.67
N ASP A 61 -3.46 -4.98 8.66
CA ASP A 61 -3.86 -5.90 7.59
C ASP A 61 -2.64 -6.41 6.79
N ILE A 62 -1.67 -5.53 6.51
CA ILE A 62 -0.42 -5.90 5.82
C ILE A 62 0.45 -6.82 6.68
N GLU A 63 0.55 -6.56 7.97
CA GLU A 63 1.30 -7.41 8.91
C GLU A 63 0.67 -8.80 9.01
N ALA A 64 -0.65 -8.86 9.18
CA ALA A 64 -1.41 -10.11 9.20
C ALA A 64 -1.24 -10.89 7.88
N TRP A 65 -1.33 -10.19 6.74
CA TRP A 65 -1.06 -10.78 5.43
C TRP A 65 0.36 -11.36 5.34
N SER A 66 1.37 -10.64 5.82
CA SER A 66 2.78 -11.05 5.75
C SER A 66 3.03 -12.36 6.50
N VAL A 67 2.46 -12.50 7.70
CA VAL A 67 2.55 -13.74 8.52
C VAL A 67 1.86 -14.91 7.83
N ARG A 68 0.66 -14.69 7.29
CA ARG A 68 -0.08 -15.70 6.53
C ARG A 68 0.68 -16.15 5.28
N ALA A 69 1.22 -15.20 4.52
CA ALA A 69 2.00 -15.46 3.31
C ALA A 69 3.28 -16.25 3.63
N GLU A 70 3.99 -15.92 4.72
CA GLU A 70 5.15 -16.68 5.16
C GLU A 70 4.82 -18.15 5.45
N THR A 71 3.71 -18.39 6.15
CA THR A 71 3.25 -19.74 6.48
C THR A 71 2.92 -20.56 5.23
N GLU A 72 2.17 -19.98 4.29
CA GLU A 72 1.82 -20.64 3.01
C GLU A 72 3.03 -20.92 2.13
N MET A 73 4.03 -20.02 2.16
CA MET A 73 5.20 -20.07 1.29
C MET A 73 6.34 -20.94 1.84
N ILE A 74 6.19 -21.55 3.02
CA ILE A 74 7.25 -22.31 3.70
C ILE A 74 7.80 -23.47 2.86
N SER A 75 6.97 -24.07 1.99
CA SER A 75 7.37 -25.16 1.11
C SER A 75 8.12 -24.72 -0.15
N LEU A 76 8.13 -23.40 -0.44
CA LEU A 76 8.79 -22.88 -1.63
C LEU A 76 10.29 -22.74 -1.39
N SER A 77 11.08 -23.23 -2.35
CA SER A 77 12.54 -23.13 -2.30
C SER A 77 13.06 -21.88 -3.00
N GLY A 78 14.32 -21.53 -2.71
CA GLY A 78 15.02 -20.41 -3.32
C GLY A 78 14.74 -19.06 -2.63
N LYS A 79 15.33 -18.00 -3.19
CA LYS A 79 15.32 -16.65 -2.57
C LYS A 79 14.15 -15.77 -3.05
N THR A 80 13.61 -16.05 -4.24
CA THR A 80 12.54 -15.24 -4.87
C THR A 80 11.25 -15.20 -4.05
N PRO A 81 10.72 -16.30 -3.49
CA PRO A 81 9.49 -16.24 -2.70
C PRO A 81 9.60 -15.26 -1.51
N ARG A 82 10.67 -15.39 -0.72
CA ARG A 82 10.93 -14.49 0.43
C ARG A 82 11.14 -13.04 0.01
N ALA A 83 11.90 -12.80 -1.07
CA ALA A 83 12.13 -11.45 -1.57
C ALA A 83 10.83 -10.80 -2.07
N LEU A 84 9.97 -11.57 -2.76
CA LEU A 84 8.70 -11.09 -3.27
C LEU A 84 7.71 -10.79 -2.13
N ARG A 85 7.68 -11.62 -1.08
CA ARG A 85 6.91 -11.33 0.14
C ARG A 85 7.33 -10.00 0.75
N ALA A 86 8.63 -9.77 0.95
CA ALA A 86 9.14 -8.52 1.50
C ALA A 86 8.74 -7.31 0.65
N VAL A 87 8.88 -7.41 -0.68
CA VAL A 87 8.46 -6.34 -1.61
C VAL A 87 6.96 -6.04 -1.50
N LEU A 88 6.11 -7.06 -1.36
CA LEU A 88 4.66 -6.88 -1.22
C LEU A 88 4.25 -6.35 0.18
N THR A 89 5.04 -6.61 1.22
CA THR A 89 4.86 -6.00 2.54
C THR A 89 5.15 -4.49 2.49
N GLU A 90 6.21 -4.08 1.78
CA GLU A 90 6.56 -2.66 1.62
C GLU A 90 5.67 -1.94 0.61
N TRP A 91 5.30 -2.63 -0.46
CA TRP A 91 4.50 -2.12 -1.55
C TRP A 91 3.29 -3.05 -1.77
N PRO A 92 2.15 -2.82 -1.10
CA PRO A 92 0.97 -3.69 -1.18
C PRO A 92 0.23 -3.62 -2.53
N LEU A 93 0.89 -3.11 -3.57
CA LEU A 93 0.47 -3.11 -4.97
C LEU A 93 1.73 -3.11 -5.85
N VAL A 94 1.94 -4.16 -6.64
CA VAL A 94 3.13 -4.29 -7.50
C VAL A 94 2.81 -4.80 -8.90
N SER A 95 3.63 -4.40 -9.87
CA SER A 95 3.67 -5.01 -11.19
C SER A 95 4.84 -6.01 -11.28
N ALA A 96 4.80 -6.93 -12.26
CA ALA A 96 5.93 -7.85 -12.48
C ALA A 96 7.27 -7.14 -12.79
N PRO A 97 7.33 -6.05 -13.60
CA PRO A 97 8.55 -5.27 -13.76
C PRO A 97 9.07 -4.64 -12.47
N MET A 98 8.17 -4.08 -11.66
CA MET A 98 8.54 -3.47 -10.38
C MET A 98 9.12 -4.52 -9.43
N ALA A 99 8.45 -5.68 -9.32
CA ALA A 99 8.93 -6.77 -8.49
C ALA A 99 10.27 -7.36 -8.99
N GLU A 100 10.50 -7.47 -10.30
CA GLU A 100 11.82 -7.85 -10.84
C GLU A 100 12.91 -6.87 -10.40
N ALA A 101 12.68 -5.56 -10.57
CA ALA A 101 13.65 -4.54 -10.19
C ALA A 101 13.93 -4.53 -8.68
N LEU A 102 12.89 -4.67 -7.84
CA LEU A 102 13.02 -4.62 -6.38
C LEU A 102 13.58 -5.90 -5.77
N THR A 103 13.26 -7.07 -6.33
CA THR A 103 13.75 -8.36 -5.81
C THR A 103 15.10 -8.78 -6.39
N GLY A 104 15.50 -8.23 -7.55
CA GLY A 104 16.66 -8.68 -8.32
C GLY A 104 16.51 -10.08 -8.94
N ALA A 105 15.32 -10.71 -8.84
CA ALA A 105 15.04 -11.99 -9.47
C ALA A 105 14.61 -11.81 -10.93
N SER A 106 14.84 -12.83 -11.77
CA SER A 106 14.43 -12.75 -13.18
C SER A 106 12.91 -12.58 -13.34
N ARG A 107 12.48 -11.88 -14.39
CA ARG A 107 11.06 -11.71 -14.73
C ARG A 107 10.27 -13.03 -14.70
N ALA A 108 10.83 -14.09 -15.25
CA ALA A 108 10.19 -15.39 -15.31
C ALA A 108 10.00 -15.99 -13.90
N ALA A 109 10.97 -15.83 -13.00
CA ALA A 109 10.85 -16.28 -11.61
C ALA A 109 9.78 -15.47 -10.85
N VAL A 110 9.77 -14.15 -11.03
CA VAL A 110 8.73 -13.26 -10.45
C VAL A 110 7.35 -13.66 -10.93
N GLN A 111 7.14 -13.82 -12.24
CA GLN A 111 5.84 -14.18 -12.80
C GLN A 111 5.34 -15.54 -12.31
N ARG A 112 6.21 -16.55 -12.20
CA ARG A 112 5.83 -17.85 -11.62
C ARG A 112 5.38 -17.72 -10.17
N ASN A 113 6.09 -16.94 -9.36
CA ASN A 113 5.72 -16.73 -7.96
C ASN A 113 4.43 -15.92 -7.83
N LEU A 114 4.23 -14.85 -8.61
CA LEU A 114 2.99 -14.09 -8.63
C LEU A 114 1.79 -14.97 -9.00
N ALA A 115 1.92 -15.79 -10.05
CA ALA A 115 0.87 -16.73 -10.45
C ALA A 115 0.55 -17.75 -9.35
N TRP A 116 1.58 -18.26 -8.67
CA TRP A 116 1.40 -19.18 -7.53
C TRP A 116 0.70 -18.49 -6.35
N MET A 117 1.13 -17.28 -5.98
CA MET A 117 0.54 -16.51 -4.87
C MET A 117 -0.91 -16.15 -5.16
N GLU A 118 -1.23 -15.80 -6.41
CA GLU A 118 -2.59 -15.52 -6.86
C GLU A 118 -3.47 -16.77 -6.79
N ALA A 119 -2.97 -17.92 -7.25
CA ALA A 119 -3.69 -19.19 -7.14
C ALA A 119 -3.93 -19.64 -5.67
N ARG A 120 -3.09 -19.18 -4.74
CA ARG A 120 -3.26 -19.39 -3.29
C ARG A 120 -4.07 -18.30 -2.59
N GLY A 121 -4.58 -17.31 -3.33
CA GLY A 121 -5.37 -16.21 -2.76
C GLY A 121 -4.56 -15.28 -1.86
N LEU A 122 -3.22 -15.28 -1.93
CA LEU A 122 -2.36 -14.35 -1.21
C LEU A 122 -2.33 -12.96 -1.87
N ILE A 123 -2.53 -12.91 -3.18
CA ILE A 123 -2.62 -11.68 -3.95
C ILE A 123 -3.76 -11.78 -4.97
N ARG A 124 -4.21 -10.65 -5.49
CA ARG A 124 -5.19 -10.60 -6.58
C ARG A 124 -4.79 -9.58 -7.64
N GLU A 125 -4.98 -9.93 -8.90
CA GLU A 125 -4.85 -8.99 -10.01
C GLU A 125 -5.97 -7.92 -9.94
N VAL A 126 -5.64 -6.64 -10.19
CA VAL A 126 -6.58 -5.51 -10.01
C VAL A 126 -6.77 -4.63 -11.25
N THR A 127 -6.05 -4.87 -12.34
CA THR A 127 -6.13 -4.04 -13.55
C THR A 127 -7.12 -4.59 -14.58
N GLY A 128 -7.46 -5.88 -14.54
CA GLY A 128 -8.34 -6.53 -15.51
C GLY A 128 -7.82 -6.53 -16.94
N GLN A 129 -6.55 -6.14 -17.16
CA GLN A 129 -5.94 -5.99 -18.49
C GLN A 129 -4.76 -6.95 -18.67
N GLY A 130 -4.54 -7.42 -19.90
CA GLY A 130 -3.54 -8.46 -20.17
C GLY A 130 -2.09 -8.05 -19.92
N ARG A 131 -1.62 -6.94 -20.51
CA ARG A 131 -0.18 -6.63 -20.65
C ARG A 131 0.42 -5.84 -19.49
N TYR A 132 -0.41 -5.13 -18.71
CA TYR A 132 0.03 -4.24 -17.61
C TYR A 132 -0.62 -4.61 -16.29
N ARG A 133 -0.48 -5.88 -15.90
CA ARG A 133 -1.06 -6.40 -14.66
C ARG A 133 -0.39 -5.85 -13.42
N MET A 134 -1.21 -5.56 -12.42
CA MET A 134 -0.79 -5.24 -11.06
C MET A 134 -1.51 -6.16 -10.09
N TRP A 135 -0.80 -6.58 -9.06
CA TRP A 135 -1.32 -7.43 -8.01
C TRP A 135 -1.32 -6.69 -6.68
N ARG A 136 -2.42 -6.80 -5.94
CA ARG A 136 -2.58 -6.30 -4.59
C ARG A 136 -2.57 -7.45 -3.59
N THR A 137 -2.03 -7.24 -2.39
CA THR A 137 -2.22 -8.17 -1.26
C THR A 137 -3.70 -8.33 -0.94
N THR A 138 -4.08 -9.51 -0.45
CA THR A 138 -5.43 -9.79 0.06
C THR A 138 -5.46 -9.58 1.57
N ASN A 139 -6.57 -9.07 2.08
CA ASN A 139 -6.82 -9.03 3.53
C ASN A 139 -7.25 -10.41 4.01
#